data_AF-A0A7W0MJX9-F1
#
_entry.id   AF-A0A7W0MJX9-F1
#
_cell.length_a   1.000
_cell.length_b   1.000
_cell.length_c   1.000
_cell.angle_alpha   90.00
_cell.angle_beta   90.00
_cell.angle_gamma   90.00
#
_symmetry.space_group_name_H-M   'P 1'
#
loop_
_entity.id
_entity.type
_entity.pdbx_description
1 polymer ?
#
loop_
_entity_poly.entity_id
_entity_poly.type
_entity_poly.pdbx_seq_one_letter_code
_entity_poly.pdbx_strand_id
1 'polypeptide(L)' 'MDDVKNAADVSYEVRLTAGRAGLDPSAADWEVCELENGVVKSTADVYDNLTQAEAENMAGMWTKKKEEAGL' A
#
# COMPACT_ATOMS: atom_id res chain seq x y z
N MET A 1 27.28 -2.49 22.26
CA MET A 1 26.99 -1.68 21.06
C MET A 1 25.50 -1.78 20.83
N ASP A 2 24.87 -0.64 21.03
CA ASP A 2 23.54 -0.19 20.63
C ASP A 2 22.83 -1.12 19.63
N ASP A 3 21.84 -1.87 20.13
CA ASP A 3 20.78 -2.48 19.33
C ASP A 3 19.95 -1.33 18.70
N VAL A 4 20.47 -0.77 17.62
CA VAL A 4 19.67 0.03 16.69
C VAL A 4 18.73 -0.97 16.03
N LYS A 5 17.59 -1.22 16.69
CA LYS A 5 16.39 -1.73 16.02
C LYS A 5 16.14 -0.75 14.88
N ASN A 6 16.53 -1.17 13.68
CA ASN A 6 16.21 -0.46 12.45
C ASN A 6 14.68 -0.46 12.39
N ALA A 7 14.04 0.57 12.92
CA ALA A 7 12.61 0.79 12.78
C ALA A 7 12.40 0.85 11.28
N ALA A 8 11.87 -0.23 10.73
CA ALA A 8 11.74 -0.34 9.30
C ALA A 8 10.73 0.73 8.90
N ASP A 9 11.16 1.71 8.11
CA ASP A 9 10.28 2.78 7.64
C ASP A 9 9.19 2.12 6.78
N VAL A 10 8.03 1.87 7.39
CA VAL A 10 6.90 1.24 6.71
C VAL A 10 5.99 2.32 6.18
N SER A 11 5.90 2.39 4.85
CA SER A 11 5.09 3.35 4.12
C SER A 11 4.16 2.58 3.16
N TYR A 12 3.03 3.16 2.78
CA TYR A 12 2.15 2.57 1.77
C TYR A 12 2.09 3.44 0.52
N GLU A 13 2.22 2.82 -0.65
CA GLU A 13 2.10 3.49 -1.94
C GLU A 13 0.96 2.87 -2.74
N VAL A 14 0.21 3.71 -3.43
CA VAL A 14 -0.83 3.30 -4.36
C VAL A 14 -0.23 3.26 -5.76
N ARG A 15 -0.34 2.12 -6.44
CA ARG A 15 0.10 1.95 -7.83
C ARG A 15 -1.07 1.63 -8.72
N LEU A 16 -1.11 2.27 -9.89
CA LEU A 16 -2.01 1.89 -10.96
C LEU A 16 -1.43 0.65 -11.64
N THR A 17 -2.16 -0.45 -11.61
CA THR A 17 -1.79 -1.69 -12.29
C THR A 17 -2.72 -1.92 -13.48
N ALA A 18 -2.23 -2.60 -14.52
CA ALA A 18 -3.11 -3.05 -15.59
C ALA A 18 -4.22 -3.91 -14.97
N GLY A 19 -5.48 -3.62 -15.33
CA GLY A 19 -6.64 -4.33 -14.79
C GLY A 19 -6.40 -5.83 -14.74
N ARG A 20 -6.38 -6.39 -13.53
CA ARG A 20 -6.43 -7.82 -13.27
C ARG A 20 -7.85 -8.30 -13.57
N ALA A 21 -7.98 -9.62 -13.72
CA ALA A 21 -9.27 -10.23 -13.98
C ALA A 21 -10.22 -9.99 -12.78
N GLY A 22 -11.11 -9.01 -12.93
CA GLY A 22 -12.10 -8.57 -11.95
C GLY A 22 -13.45 -8.26 -12.62
N LEU A 23 -14.17 -7.26 -12.13
CA LEU A 23 -15.49 -6.86 -12.65
C LEU A 23 -15.36 -6.07 -13.96
N ASP A 24 -14.29 -5.28 -14.11
CA ASP A 24 -14.02 -4.46 -15.30
C ASP A 24 -12.55 -4.60 -15.74
N PRO A 25 -12.20 -5.62 -16.55
CA PRO A 25 -10.82 -5.82 -17.04
C PRO A 25 -10.32 -4.68 -17.96
N SER A 26 -11.20 -3.75 -18.33
CA SER A 26 -10.92 -2.53 -19.08
C SER A 26 -10.55 -1.33 -18.20
N ALA A 27 -10.86 -1.38 -16.91
CA ALA A 27 -10.46 -0.36 -15.94
C ALA A 27 -9.10 -0.74 -15.32
N ALA A 28 -8.34 0.27 -14.89
CA ALA A 28 -7.09 0.03 -14.20
C ALA A 28 -7.35 -0.22 -12.71
N ASP A 29 -6.65 -1.18 -12.13
CA ASP A 29 -6.78 -1.51 -10.71
C ASP A 29 -5.79 -0.74 -9.87
N TRP A 30 -6.18 -0.43 -8.64
CA TRP A 30 -5.30 0.21 -7.66
C TRP A 30 -4.73 -0.85 -6.73
N GLU A 31 -3.41 -0.98 -6.73
CA GLU A 31 -2.67 -1.86 -5.83
C GLU A 31 -2.05 -1.04 -4.70
N VAL A 32 -2.41 -1.36 -3.46
CA VAL A 32 -1.76 -0.79 -2.27
C VAL A 32 -0.56 -1.66 -1.93
N CYS A 33 0.62 -1.08 -2.11
CA CYS A 33 1.89 -1.70 -1.82
C CYS A 33 2.37 -1.29 -0.43
N GLU A 34 2.74 -2.25 0.42
CA GLU A 34 3.50 -2.00 1.64
C GLU A 34 4.98 -1.90 1.26
N LEU A 35 5.56 -0.73 1.52
CA LEU A 35 6.98 -0.45 1.36
C LEU A 35 7.64 -0.54 2.72
N GLU A 36 8.80 -1.18 2.78
CA GLU A 36 9.67 -1.22 3.94
C GLU A 36 11.02 -0.63 3.52
N ASN A 37 11.40 0.51 4.09
CA ASN A 37 12.58 1.29 3.69
C ASN A 37 12.58 1.66 2.19
N GLY A 38 11.42 2.04 1.65
CA GLY A 38 11.25 2.38 0.24
C GLY A 38 11.25 1.18 -0.72
N VAL A 39 11.32 -0.05 -0.21
CA VAL A 39 11.27 -1.28 -1.00
C VAL A 39 9.92 -1.96 -0.83
N VAL A 40 9.22 -2.24 -1.94
CA VAL A 40 7.95 -2.98 -1.89
C VAL A 40 8.16 -4.36 -1.29
N LYS A 41 7.59 -4.60 -0.11
CA LYS A 41 7.62 -5.88 0.61
C LYS A 41 6.37 -6.70 0.38
N SER A 42 5.23 -6.05 0.20
CA SER A 42 3.94 -6.72 0.00
C SER A 42 3.09 -5.93 -0.97
N THR A 43 2.39 -6.63 -1.85
CA THR A 43 1.42 -6.09 -2.82
C THR A 43 0.07 -6.81 -2.64
N ALA A 44 -0.30 -7.06 -1.37
CA ALA A 44 -1.35 -8.00 -1.03
C ALA A 44 -2.77 -7.47 -1.31
N ASP A 45 -2.95 -6.16 -1.39
CA ASP A 45 -4.25 -5.52 -1.50
C ASP A 45 -4.41 -4.84 -2.86
N VAL A 46 -5.00 -5.58 -3.81
CA VAL A 46 -5.46 -5.04 -5.09
C VAL A 46 -6.95 -4.76 -4.98
N TYR A 47 -7.32 -3.51 -5.22
CA TYR A 47 -8.69 -3.05 -5.17
C TYR A 47 -9.17 -2.70 -6.58
N ASP A 48 -10.09 -3.52 -7.06
CA ASP A 48 -10.90 -3.29 -8.25
C ASP A 48 -12.00 -2.26 -7.92
N ASN A 49 -12.34 -1.39 -8.87
CA ASN A 49 -13.39 -0.36 -8.75
C ASN A 49 -13.16 0.80 -7.76
N LEU A 50 -11.92 1.14 -7.41
CA LEU A 50 -11.64 2.39 -6.68
C LEU A 50 -11.34 3.56 -7.61
N THR A 51 -11.75 4.75 -7.19
CA THR A 51 -11.15 5.99 -7.69
C THR A 51 -9.76 6.20 -7.09
N GLN A 52 -8.92 6.98 -7.76
CA GLN A 52 -7.59 7.37 -7.25
C GLN A 52 -7.66 7.90 -5.82
N ALA A 53 -8.62 8.79 -5.56
CA ALA A 53 -8.81 9.42 -4.27
C ALA A 53 -9.15 8.41 -3.16
N GLU A 54 -9.94 7.37 -3.48
CA GLU A 54 -10.26 6.31 -2.52
C GLU A 54 -9.06 5.42 -2.23
N ALA A 55 -8.26 5.09 -3.25
CA ALA A 55 -7.03 4.34 -3.08
C ALA A 55 -6.00 5.11 -2.24
N GLU A 56 -5.82 6.41 -2.50
CA GLU A 56 -4.94 7.30 -1.72
C GLU A 56 -5.40 7.41 -0.26
N ASN A 57 -6.71 7.57 -0.04
CA ASN A 57 -7.27 7.62 1.31
C ASN A 57 -7.04 6.31 2.07
N MET A 58 -7.17 5.16 1.39
CA MET A 58 -6.84 3.87 2.00
C MET A 58 -5.37 3.76 2.35
N ALA A 59 -4.44 4.04 1.43
CA ALA A 59 -3.02 4.02 1.76
C ALA A 59 -2.68 4.93 2.95
N GLY A 60 -3.27 6.13 3.03
CA GLY A 60 -3.13 7.01 4.19
C GLY A 60 -3.69 6.41 5.50
N MET A 61 -4.81 5.69 5.44
CA MET A 61 -5.37 4.96 6.58
C MET A 61 -4.44 3.83 7.05
N TRP A 62 -3.88 3.06 6.13
CA TRP A 62 -2.96 1.96 6.43
C TRP A 62 -1.66 2.45 7.05
N THR A 63 -1.08 3.55 6.52
CA THR A 63 0.09 4.21 7.11
C THR A 63 -0.18 4.59 8.56
N LYS A 64 -1.27 5.34 8.83
CA LYS A 64 -1.65 5.73 10.19
C LYS A 64 -1.86 4.54 11.11
N LYS A 65 -2.54 3.49 10.64
CA LYS A 65 -2.81 2.29 11.43
C LYS A 65 -1.53 1.55 11.84
N LYS A 66 -0.49 1.56 11.00
CA LYS A 66 0.82 0.99 11.33
C LYS A 66 1.62 1.88 12.27
N GLU A 67 1.60 3.19 12.06
CA GLU A 67 2.20 4.17 12.99
C GLU A 67 1.58 4.02 14.39
N GLU A 68 0.25 3.92 14.49
CA GLU A 68 -0.46 3.70 15.75
C GLU A 68 -0.19 2.30 16.36
N ALA A 69 0.13 1.30 15.53
CA ALA A 69 0.52 -0.03 15.99
C ALA A 69 1.97 -0.08 16.55
N GLY A 70 2.71 1.03 16.49
CA GLY A 70 4.04 1.19 17.10
C GLY A 70 5.17 0.57 16.29
N LEU A 71 5.05 0.60 14.95
CA LEU A 71 6.17 0.28 14.05
C LEU A 71 7.07 1.51 13.80
#